data_AF-A0A4Y7TSN5-F1
#
_entry.id   AF-A0A4Y7TSN5-F1
#
_cell.length_a   1.000
_cell.length_b   1.000
_cell.length_c   1.000
_cell.angle_alpha   90.00
_cell.angle_beta   90.00
_cell.angle_gamma   90.00
#
_symmetry.space_group_name_H-M   'P 1'
#
loop_
_entity.id
_entity.type
_entity.pdbx_description
1 polymer ?
#
loop_
_entity_poly.entity_id
_entity_poly.type
_entity_poly.pdbx_seq_one_letter_code
_entity_poly.pdbx_strand_id
1 'polypeptide(L)'
;FKNVKDDGPTHPQQFSPDGKLPLATIGLVFTAIECILDQWVTGEFVELKFASSVYQEKYEAHIANLEAFEKQSTASKIIPQLCEHLLKTARRHAKVTDIQHERHATFTDDDINAAVEDWNEFPLSDAAPIQDN
;
A
#
# COMPACT_ATOMS: atom_id res chain seq x y z
N PHE A 1 -0.18 -8.96 7.67
CA PHE A 1 -1.63 -9.05 7.39
C PHE A 1 -2.07 -10.50 7.53
N LYS A 2 -3.22 -10.70 8.19
CA LYS A 2 -3.88 -11.98 8.43
C LYS A 2 -4.67 -12.44 7.21
N ASN A 3 -5.35 -11.52 6.51
CA ASN A 3 -6.10 -11.83 5.30
C ASN A 3 -6.29 -10.57 4.41
N VAL A 4 -6.89 -10.75 3.23
CA VAL A 4 -7.13 -9.68 2.24
C VAL A 4 -8.05 -8.55 2.72
N LYS A 5 -8.87 -8.78 3.76
CA LYS A 5 -9.79 -7.78 4.32
C LYS A 5 -9.18 -6.96 5.47
N ASP A 6 -7.92 -7.18 5.81
CA ASP A 6 -7.22 -6.34 6.77
C ASP A 6 -7.09 -4.90 6.21
N ASP A 7 -7.04 -3.92 7.12
CA ASP A 7 -7.01 -2.50 6.76
C ASP A 7 -5.84 -2.12 5.82
N GLY A 8 -4.68 -2.76 5.99
CA GLY A 8 -3.50 -2.48 5.18
C GLY A 8 -3.71 -2.78 3.69
N PRO A 9 -4.16 -3.99 3.32
CA PRO A 9 -4.57 -4.31 1.95
C PRO A 9 -5.78 -3.50 1.43
N THR A 10 -6.79 -3.22 2.24
CA THR A 10 -8.02 -2.55 1.78
C THR A 10 -7.88 -1.03 1.64
N HIS A 11 -6.93 -0.41 2.35
CA HIS A 11 -6.68 1.03 2.32
C HIS A 11 -5.23 1.38 1.97
N PRO A 12 -4.72 0.98 0.80
CA PRO A 12 -3.31 1.14 0.46
C PRO A 12 -2.86 2.60 0.40
N GLN A 13 -3.74 3.55 0.06
CA GLN A 13 -3.44 4.99 0.03
C GLN A 13 -3.23 5.58 1.43
N GLN A 14 -3.78 4.95 2.48
CA GLN A 14 -3.61 5.38 3.86
C GLN A 14 -2.38 4.73 4.50
N PHE A 15 -2.18 3.43 4.26
CA PHE A 15 -1.14 2.65 4.94
C PHE A 15 0.16 2.48 4.12
N SER A 16 0.14 2.70 2.80
CA SER A 16 1.29 2.51 1.91
C SER A 16 1.15 3.38 0.63
N PRO A 17 1.03 4.72 0.75
CA PRO A 17 0.71 5.61 -0.37
C PRO A 17 1.74 5.58 -1.50
N ASP A 18 3.00 5.32 -1.19
CA ASP A 18 4.11 5.20 -2.13
C ASP A 18 4.40 3.75 -2.55
N GLY A 19 3.52 2.81 -2.18
CA GLY A 19 3.71 1.39 -2.44
C GLY A 19 4.81 0.75 -1.59
N LYS A 20 5.23 1.39 -0.49
CA LYS A 20 6.24 0.88 0.44
C LYS A 20 5.66 0.74 1.85
N LEU A 21 6.25 -0.16 2.62
CA LEU A 21 5.95 -0.24 4.05
C LEU A 21 6.46 1.04 4.74
N PRO A 22 5.66 1.71 5.59
CA PRO A 22 6.13 2.86 6.33
C PRO A 22 7.33 2.52 7.23
N LEU A 23 8.31 3.41 7.29
CA LEU A 23 9.45 3.32 8.22
C LEU A 23 8.98 3.19 9.67
N ALA A 24 7.90 3.89 10.01
CA ALA A 24 7.19 3.77 11.30
C ALA A 24 6.86 2.32 11.67
N THR A 25 6.46 1.49 10.71
CA THR A 25 6.15 0.08 10.96
C THR A 25 7.41 -0.72 11.31
N ILE A 26 8.53 -0.45 10.65
CA ILE A 26 9.81 -1.11 10.94
C ILE A 26 10.33 -0.68 12.32
N GLY A 27 10.31 0.62 12.61
CA GLY A 27 10.69 1.14 13.93
C GLY A 27 9.86 0.53 15.05
N LEU A 28 8.54 0.34 14.84
CA LEU A 28 7.68 -0.31 15.81
C LEU A 28 8.05 -1.79 16.04
N VAL A 29 8.39 -2.52 14.97
CA VAL A 29 8.87 -3.90 15.07
C VAL A 29 10.20 -3.98 15.83
N PHE A 30 11.15 -3.07 15.55
CA PHE A 30 12.42 -3.02 16.29
C PHE A 30 12.19 -2.73 17.78
N THR A 31 11.29 -1.81 18.08
CA THR A 31 10.91 -1.49 19.46
C THR A 31 10.26 -2.68 20.16
N ALA A 32 9.41 -3.45 19.46
CA ALA A 32 8.82 -4.66 20.00
C ALA A 32 9.87 -5.76 20.26
N ILE A 33 10.84 -5.92 19.35
CA ILE A 33 11.98 -6.83 19.55
C ILE A 33 12.79 -6.39 20.78
N GLU A 34 13.10 -5.11 20.91
CA GLU A 34 13.83 -4.58 22.06
C GLU A 34 13.06 -4.80 23.37
N CYS A 35 11.74 -4.61 23.36
CA CYS A 35 10.90 -4.94 24.51
C CYS A 35 11.01 -6.41 24.90
N ILE A 36 10.99 -7.34 23.94
CA ILE A 36 11.19 -8.77 24.22
C ILE A 36 12.59 -9.02 24.78
N LEU A 37 13.63 -8.36 24.25
CA LEU A 37 15.00 -8.51 24.76
C LEU A 37 15.14 -7.98 26.19
N ASP A 38 14.51 -6.85 26.51
CA ASP A 38 14.53 -6.25 27.85
C ASP A 38 13.88 -7.17 28.89
N GLN A 39 12.88 -7.97 28.51
CA GLN A 39 12.27 -8.98 29.39
C GLN A 39 13.26 -10.05 29.85
N TRP A 40 14.40 -10.20 29.18
CA TRP A 40 15.44 -11.18 29.50
C TRP A 40 16.77 -10.54 29.95
N VAL A 41 16.81 -9.22 30.16
CA VAL A 41 18.06 -8.49 30.40
C VAL A 41 18.82 -8.98 31.64
N THR A 42 18.10 -9.51 32.64
CA THR A 42 18.64 -10.02 33.90
C THR A 42 19.08 -11.48 33.81
N GLY A 43 18.82 -12.15 32.68
CA GLY A 43 18.95 -13.60 32.54
C GLY A 43 17.73 -14.40 33.03
N GLU A 44 16.77 -13.73 33.67
CA GLU A 44 15.48 -14.29 34.07
C GLU A 44 14.35 -13.56 33.33
N PHE A 45 13.26 -14.28 33.03
CA PHE A 45 12.10 -13.68 32.38
C PHE A 45 11.35 -12.76 33.33
N VAL A 46 11.27 -11.48 32.96
CA VAL A 46 10.43 -10.47 33.63
C VAL A 46 9.41 -9.97 32.62
N GLU A 47 8.12 -10.13 32.94
CA GLU A 47 7.06 -9.63 32.07
C GLU A 47 7.08 -8.09 32.03
N LEU A 48 7.40 -7.54 30.85
CA LEU A 48 7.35 -6.10 30.58
C LEU A 48 6.21 -5.81 29.62
N LYS A 49 5.43 -4.78 29.96
CA LYS A 49 4.34 -4.32 29.10
C LYS A 49 4.91 -3.50 27.95
N PHE A 50 4.59 -3.90 26.72
CA PHE A 50 4.83 -3.07 25.55
C PHE A 50 3.88 -1.87 25.56
N ALA A 51 4.36 -0.74 26.09
CA ALA A 51 3.58 0.48 26.26
C ALA A 51 4.40 1.71 25.84
N SER A 52 3.71 2.68 25.22
CA SER A 52 4.33 3.94 24.77
C SER A 52 5.01 4.70 25.90
N SER A 53 4.45 4.70 27.13
CA SER A 53 5.05 5.36 28.29
C SER A 53 6.46 4.86 28.67
N VAL A 54 6.86 3.69 28.16
CA VAL A 54 8.16 3.06 28.44
C VAL A 54 9.04 3.04 27.19
N TYR A 55 8.45 2.80 26.01
CA TYR A 55 9.18 2.52 24.78
C TYR A 55 9.12 3.63 23.72
N GLN A 56 8.45 4.75 23.99
CA GLN A 56 8.35 5.85 23.01
C GLN A 56 9.73 6.41 22.62
N GLU A 57 10.60 6.67 23.60
CA GLU A 57 11.95 7.21 23.32
C GLU A 57 12.78 6.22 22.49
N LYS A 58 12.68 4.92 22.79
CA LYS A 58 13.33 3.86 22.02
C LYS A 58 12.80 3.79 20.59
N TYR A 59 11.47 3.89 20.41
CA TYR A 59 10.85 3.95 19.10
C TYR A 59 11.34 5.15 18.28
N GLU A 60 11.34 6.34 18.86
CA GLU A 60 11.83 7.56 18.20
C GLU A 60 13.30 7.45 17.82
N ALA A 61 14.14 6.87 18.70
CA ALA A 61 15.54 6.59 18.42
C ALA A 61 15.71 5.59 17.24
N HIS A 62 14.90 4.53 17.18
CA HIS A 62 14.92 3.59 16.05
C HIS A 62 14.55 4.27 14.73
N ILE A 63 13.54 5.14 14.73
CA ILE A 63 13.16 5.91 13.55
C ILE A 63 14.31 6.83 13.11
N ALA A 64 14.87 7.61 14.03
CA ALA A 64 15.99 8.50 13.71
C ALA A 64 17.20 7.72 13.15
N ASN A 65 17.50 6.55 13.70
CA ASN A 65 18.57 5.68 13.20
C ASN A 65 18.27 5.13 11.81
N LEU A 66 17.02 4.70 11.54
CA LEU A 66 16.61 4.22 10.23
C LEU A 66 16.68 5.32 9.17
N GLU A 67 16.24 6.54 9.49
CA GLU A 67 16.33 7.71 8.60
C GLU A 67 17.79 8.10 8.34
N ALA A 68 18.62 8.12 9.38
CA ALA A 68 20.05 8.38 9.24
C ALA A 68 20.74 7.31 8.38
N PHE A 69 20.36 6.04 8.54
CA PHE A 69 20.86 4.94 7.74
C PHE A 69 20.40 5.03 6.28
N GLU A 70 19.13 5.37 6.02
CA GLU A 70 18.64 5.63 4.67
C GLU A 70 19.44 6.74 3.99
N LYS A 71 19.65 7.87 4.69
CA LYS A 71 20.42 9.00 4.17
C LYS A 71 21.85 8.59 3.81
N GLN A 72 22.52 7.81 4.67
CA GLN A 72 23.88 7.33 4.42
C GLN A 72 23.96 6.26 3.33
N SER A 73 22.92 5.45 3.18
CA SER A 73 22.84 4.34 2.22
C SER A 73 22.05 4.69 0.94
N THR A 74 21.81 5.98 0.68
CA THR A 74 20.99 6.45 -0.46
C THR A 74 21.42 5.84 -1.80
N ALA A 75 22.74 5.72 -2.03
CA ALA A 75 23.28 5.12 -3.25
C ALA A 75 22.90 3.65 -3.43
N SER A 76 22.80 2.91 -2.32
CA SER A 76 22.47 1.48 -2.28
C SER A 76 20.97 1.21 -2.22
N LYS A 77 20.14 2.21 -1.88
CA LYS A 77 18.67 2.12 -1.80
C LYS A 77 18.16 0.97 -0.91
N ILE A 78 18.91 0.63 0.15
CA ILE A 78 18.64 -0.53 1.01
C ILE A 78 17.28 -0.40 1.69
N ILE A 79 17.02 0.72 2.36
CA ILE A 79 15.77 0.95 3.09
C ILE A 79 14.54 0.93 2.15
N PRO A 80 14.52 1.66 1.03
CA PRO A 80 13.43 1.57 0.06
C PRO A 80 13.15 0.13 -0.41
N GLN A 81 14.19 -0.62 -0.79
CA GLN A 81 14.04 -2.00 -1.25
C GLN A 81 13.54 -2.94 -0.15
N LEU A 82 14.00 -2.76 1.08
CA LEU A 82 13.52 -3.51 2.24
C LEU A 82 12.03 -3.24 2.48
N CYS A 83 11.60 -1.98 2.48
CA CYS A 83 10.21 -1.60 2.68
C CYS A 83 9.29 -2.15 1.58
N GLU A 84 9.71 -2.09 0.31
CA GLU A 84 8.98 -2.70 -0.82
C GLU A 84 8.87 -4.21 -0.66
N HIS A 85 9.99 -4.88 -0.34
CA HIS A 85 10.05 -6.32 -0.18
C HIS A 85 9.14 -6.79 0.96
N LEU A 86 9.21 -6.14 2.13
CA LEU A 86 8.40 -6.46 3.28
C LEU A 86 6.91 -6.26 3.00
N LEU A 87 6.51 -5.15 2.34
CA LEU A 87 5.12 -4.93 1.97
C LEU A 87 4.61 -6.00 1.01
N LYS A 88 5.39 -6.33 -0.02
CA LYS A 88 5.05 -7.39 -0.99
C LYS A 88 4.87 -8.74 -0.30
N THR A 89 5.78 -9.08 0.61
CA THR A 89 5.71 -10.34 1.38
C THR A 89 4.50 -10.35 2.32
N ALA A 90 4.22 -9.25 3.00
CA ALA A 90 3.06 -9.12 3.88
C ALA A 90 1.73 -9.27 3.12
N ARG A 91 1.61 -8.67 1.92
CA ARG A 91 0.42 -8.81 1.04
C ARG A 91 0.26 -10.24 0.54
N ARG A 92 1.34 -10.87 0.09
CA ARG A 92 1.34 -12.28 -0.33
C ARG A 92 0.87 -13.20 0.78
N HIS A 93 1.34 -12.98 2.01
CA HIS A 93 0.92 -13.76 3.18
C HIS A 93 -0.58 -13.62 3.47
N ALA A 94 -1.16 -12.44 3.25
CA ALA A 94 -2.60 -12.23 3.34
C ALA A 94 -3.40 -12.81 2.16
N LYS A 95 -2.75 -13.48 1.20
CA LYS A 95 -3.35 -13.93 -0.07
C LYS A 95 -4.00 -12.79 -0.85
N VAL A 96 -3.46 -11.58 -0.71
CA VAL A 96 -3.77 -10.49 -1.63
C VAL A 96 -3.23 -10.95 -2.97
N THR A 97 -4.12 -11.36 -3.87
CA THR A 97 -3.79 -11.42 -5.28
C THR A 97 -3.37 -10.01 -5.63
N ASP A 98 -2.19 -9.84 -6.24
CA ASP A 98 -1.90 -8.61 -6.96
C ASP A 98 -3.06 -8.49 -7.95
N ILE A 99 -4.08 -7.73 -7.58
CA ILE A 99 -4.99 -7.12 -8.52
C ILE A 99 -4.01 -6.18 -9.22
N GLN A 100 -3.27 -6.70 -10.20
CA GLN A 100 -2.84 -5.92 -11.32
C GLN A 100 -4.08 -5.11 -11.61
N HIS A 101 -3.97 -3.79 -11.38
CA HIS A 101 -5.02 -2.84 -11.65
C HIS A 101 -5.82 -3.42 -12.79
N GLU A 102 -7.10 -3.68 -12.54
CA GLU A 102 -8.09 -3.74 -13.58
C GLU A 102 -7.57 -2.81 -14.65
N ARG A 103 -7.22 -3.34 -15.84
CA ARG A 103 -6.90 -2.49 -16.97
C ARG A 103 -8.08 -1.55 -16.96
N HIS A 104 -7.89 -0.30 -16.52
CA HIS A 104 -8.87 0.72 -16.78
C HIS A 104 -9.00 0.58 -18.28
N ALA A 105 -10.16 0.12 -18.74
CA ALA A 105 -10.48 0.16 -20.14
C ALA A 105 -10.62 1.66 -20.42
N THR A 106 -9.48 2.36 -20.44
CA THR A 106 -9.35 3.62 -21.13
C THR A 106 -9.63 3.24 -22.55
N PHE A 107 -10.80 3.65 -23.01
CA PHE A 107 -11.13 3.64 -24.43
C PHE A 107 -9.95 4.25 -25.16
N THR A 108 -9.34 3.45 -26.03
CA THR A 108 -8.34 3.96 -26.95
C THR A 108 -9.04 4.88 -27.94
N ASP A 109 -8.29 5.75 -28.60
CA ASP A 109 -8.86 6.62 -29.63
C ASP A 109 -9.58 5.81 -30.72
N ASP A 110 -9.11 4.57 -30.98
CA ASP A 110 -9.76 3.63 -31.89
C ASP A 110 -11.12 3.15 -31.37
N ASP A 111 -11.25 2.88 -30.07
CA ASP A 111 -12.52 2.47 -29.45
C ASP A 111 -13.55 3.63 -29.49
N ILE A 112 -13.08 4.88 -29.32
CA ILE A 112 -13.91 6.07 -29.41
C ILE A 112 -14.35 6.31 -30.86
N ASN A 113 -13.43 6.19 -31.82
CA ASN A 113 -13.74 6.39 -33.24
C ASN A 113 -14.73 5.33 -33.76
N ALA A 114 -14.56 4.06 -33.40
CA ALA A 114 -15.50 3.01 -33.76
C ALA A 114 -16.91 3.26 -33.19
N ALA A 115 -17.02 3.72 -31.94
CA ALA A 115 -18.31 4.06 -31.35
C ALA A 115 -18.98 5.27 -32.02
N VAL A 116 -18.20 6.24 -32.51
CA VAL A 116 -18.71 7.39 -33.27
C VAL A 116 -19.20 6.96 -34.66
N GLU A 117 -18.49 6.06 -35.35
CA GLU A 117 -18.93 5.51 -36.63
C GLU A 117 -20.26 4.73 -36.48
N ASP A 118 -20.34 3.83 -35.50
CA ASP A 118 -21.57 3.07 -35.19
C ASP A 118 -22.77 4.00 -34.87
N TRP A 119 -22.54 5.09 -34.15
CA TRP A 119 -23.58 6.07 -33.83
C TRP A 119 -24.09 6.81 -35.08
N ASN A 120 -23.19 7.12 -36.02
CA ASN A 120 -23.53 7.83 -37.26
C ASN A 120 -24.20 6.91 -38.29
N GLU A 121 -23.92 5.59 -38.24
CA GLU A 121 -24.63 4.60 -39.04
C GLU A 121 -26.02 4.28 -38.50
N PHE A 122 -26.34 4.70 -37.27
CA PHE A 122 -27.65 4.50 -36.66
C PHE A 122 -28.71 5.32 -37.41
N PRO A 123 -29.59 4.70 -38.23
CA PRO A 123 -30.57 5.45 -38.96
C PRO A 123 -31.65 5.87 -37.95
N LEU A 124 -31.71 7.16 -37.65
CA LEU A 124 -32.89 7.75 -37.00
C LEU A 124 -34.05 7.72 -38.00
N SER A 125 -34.65 6.53 -38.17
CA SER A 125 -35.95 6.36 -38.80
C SER A 125 -36.99 6.77 -37.79
N ASP A 126 -37.32 8.07 -37.76
CA ASP A 126 -38.71 8.53 -37.61
C ASP A 126 -38.79 10.04 -37.87
N ALA A 127 -39.08 10.39 -39.12
CA ALA A 127 -39.73 11.64 -39.46
C ALA A 127 -40.74 11.36 -40.57
N ALA A 128 -41.95 10.93 -40.18
CA ALA A 128 -43.10 10.92 -41.08
C ALA A 128 -43.41 12.38 -41.49
N PRO A 129 -43.66 12.67 -42.77
CA PRO A 129 -43.97 14.02 -43.23
C PRO A 129 -45.36 14.44 -42.75
N ILE A 130 -45.45 15.61 -42.12
CA ILE A 130 -46.72 16.27 -41.80
C ILE A 130 -47.33 16.73 -43.14
N GLN A 131 -48.45 16.10 -43.54
CA GLN A 131 -49.34 16.63 -44.58
C GLN A 131 -50.44 17.46 -43.88
N ASP A 132 -50.36 18.78 -43.99
CA ASP A 132 -51.48 19.66 -43.67
C ASP A 132 -52.40 19.79 -44.90
N ASN A 133 -53.69 19.64 -44.63
CA ASN A 133 -54.84 19.68 -45.55
C ASN A 133 -55.37 21.10 -45.74
#